data_AF-M9LYR4-F1
#
_entry.id   AF-M9LYR4-F1
#
_cell.length_a   1.000
_cell.length_b   1.000
_cell.length_c   1.000
_cell.angle_alpha   90.00
_cell.angle_beta   90.00
_cell.angle_gamma   90.00
#
_symmetry.space_group_name_H-M   'P 1'
#
loop_
_entity.id
_entity.type
_entity.pdbx_description
1 polymer ?
#
loop_
_entity_poly.entity_id
_entity_poly.type
_entity_poly.pdbx_seq_one_letter_code
_entity_poly.pdbx_strand_id
1 'polypeptide(L)'
;MSGLMYDGPSTSEKPDLGLDNVAESSFCQFFRSMPPSTPGTLRLFDRSDFFSAHGDDAMLVANLVFKTHSALKYLGSGGKDKGLPSITLSVAAAKNFLREALTSRQMRVEIWSNAGGKRNNQWSMVKHASPGNLTQLEDMIFVNADIVSAPIVMALKMTTRDGIKTSRS
;
A
#
# COMPACT_ATOMS: atom_id res chain seq x y z
N MET A 1 31.46 39.65 -12.74
CA MET A 1 31.05 38.47 -11.95
C MET A 1 29.55 38.33 -12.07
N SER A 2 29.06 37.42 -12.93
CA SER A 2 27.64 37.08 -12.99
C SER A 2 27.55 35.58 -12.71
N GLY A 3 26.97 35.24 -11.56
CA GLY A 3 26.94 33.90 -11.02
C GLY A 3 26.13 32.94 -11.89
N LEU A 4 26.72 31.80 -12.19
CA LEU A 4 26.01 30.59 -12.58
C LEU A 4 25.02 30.23 -11.47
N MET A 5 23.73 30.36 -11.73
CA MET A 5 22.69 29.69 -10.95
C MET A 5 22.64 28.24 -11.45
N TYR A 6 23.16 27.32 -10.64
CA TYR A 6 22.88 25.90 -10.82
C TYR A 6 21.42 25.66 -10.47
N ASP A 7 20.62 25.30 -11.47
CA ASP A 7 19.33 24.66 -11.27
C ASP A 7 19.60 23.27 -10.70
N GLY A 8 19.42 23.13 -9.38
CA GLY A 8 19.57 21.86 -8.69
C GLY A 8 18.45 20.91 -9.12
N PRO A 9 18.71 19.60 -9.23
CA PRO A 9 17.67 18.66 -9.63
C PRO A 9 16.48 18.75 -8.67
N SER A 10 15.31 19.00 -9.26
CA SER A 10 14.03 19.13 -8.59
C SER A 10 13.79 17.95 -7.64
N THR A 11 13.40 18.30 -6.42
CA THR A 11 12.81 17.39 -5.41
C THR A 11 11.92 16.37 -6.09
N SER A 12 12.19 15.06 -5.89
CA SER A 12 11.50 13.95 -6.54
C SER A 12 10.02 14.25 -6.77
N GLU A 13 9.67 14.60 -8.01
CA GLU A 13 8.33 15.06 -8.34
C GLU A 13 7.37 13.90 -8.12
N LYS A 14 6.57 14.03 -7.06
CA LYS A 14 5.54 13.07 -6.72
C LYS A 14 4.44 13.16 -7.79
N PRO A 15 4.00 12.03 -8.37
CA PRO A 15 2.96 12.03 -9.39
C PRO A 15 1.68 12.71 -8.89
N ASP A 16 1.10 13.59 -9.69
CA ASP A 16 -0.18 14.19 -9.37
C ASP A 16 -1.32 13.18 -9.60
N LEU A 17 -2.34 13.21 -8.71
CA LEU A 17 -3.50 12.32 -8.84
C LEU A 17 -4.32 12.66 -10.09
N GLY A 18 -4.38 13.94 -10.47
CA GLY A 18 -4.97 14.38 -11.74
C GLY A 18 -6.43 13.97 -11.94
N LEU A 19 -7.23 13.85 -10.87
CA LEU A 19 -8.65 13.50 -10.93
C LEU A 19 -9.48 14.78 -11.08
N ASP A 20 -10.49 14.75 -11.95
CA ASP A 20 -11.53 15.78 -11.94
C ASP A 20 -12.48 15.58 -10.75
N ASN A 21 -13.29 16.59 -10.43
CA ASN A 21 -14.18 16.57 -9.27
C ASN A 21 -15.17 15.38 -9.29
N VAL A 22 -15.56 14.89 -10.47
CA VAL A 22 -16.51 13.79 -10.62
C VAL A 22 -15.81 12.45 -10.33
N ALA A 23 -14.62 12.24 -10.90
CA ALA A 23 -13.78 11.08 -10.65
C ALA A 23 -13.33 11.02 -9.18
N GLU A 24 -13.04 12.17 -8.58
CA GLU A 24 -12.68 12.28 -7.17
C GLU A 24 -13.85 11.89 -6.24
N SER A 25 -15.04 12.45 -6.47
CA SER A 25 -16.23 12.15 -5.66
C SER A 25 -16.64 10.69 -5.78
N SER A 26 -16.62 10.14 -7.01
CA SER A 26 -16.93 8.72 -7.23
C SER A 26 -15.92 7.81 -6.56
N PHE A 27 -14.62 8.11 -6.65
CA PHE A 27 -13.59 7.35 -5.93
C PHE A 27 -13.79 7.39 -4.42
N CYS A 28 -14.09 8.56 -3.84
CA CYS A 28 -14.38 8.69 -2.41
C CYS A 28 -15.56 7.83 -1.97
N GLN A 29 -16.64 7.78 -2.78
CA GLN A 29 -17.80 6.92 -2.51
C GLN A 29 -17.43 5.44 -2.57
N PHE A 30 -16.67 5.04 -3.59
CA PHE A 30 -16.17 3.66 -3.71
C PHE A 30 -15.31 3.29 -2.50
N PHE A 31 -14.32 4.11 -2.13
CA PHE A 31 -13.42 3.83 -1.00
C PHE A 31 -14.20 3.61 0.30
N ARG A 32 -15.23 4.44 0.57
CA ARG A 32 -16.10 4.29 1.75
C ARG A 32 -16.96 3.02 1.71
N SER A 33 -17.26 2.49 0.52
CA SER A 33 -18.02 1.25 0.35
C SER A 33 -17.18 -0.02 0.46
N MET A 34 -15.84 0.11 0.50
CA MET A 34 -14.95 -1.04 0.59
C MET A 34 -15.13 -1.76 1.94
N PRO A 35 -14.99 -3.10 1.96
CA PRO A 35 -14.94 -3.83 3.23
C PRO A 35 -13.81 -3.29 4.13
N PRO A 36 -14.00 -3.25 5.45
CA PRO A 36 -12.93 -2.93 6.38
C PRO A 36 -11.70 -3.80 6.11
N SER A 37 -10.51 -3.19 6.08
CA SER A 37 -9.27 -3.96 5.95
C SER A 37 -9.00 -4.72 7.25
N THR A 38 -8.39 -5.91 7.14
CA THR A 38 -7.91 -6.58 8.35
C THR A 38 -6.75 -5.78 8.97
N PRO A 39 -6.64 -5.67 10.30
CA PRO A 39 -5.55 -4.94 10.93
C PRO A 39 -4.17 -5.38 10.42
N GLY A 40 -3.31 -4.40 10.14
CA GLY A 40 -1.98 -4.64 9.56
C GLY A 40 -1.98 -4.90 8.05
N THR A 41 -3.05 -4.54 7.33
CA THR A 41 -3.12 -4.62 5.87
C THR A 41 -2.98 -3.25 5.24
N LEU A 42 -2.00 -3.10 4.34
CA LEU A 42 -1.78 -1.94 3.50
C LEU A 42 -2.53 -2.09 2.17
N ARG A 43 -3.42 -1.15 1.83
CA ARG A 43 -4.05 -1.08 0.51
C ARG A 43 -3.38 -0.04 -0.38
N LEU A 44 -2.90 -0.50 -1.53
CA LEU A 44 -2.42 0.36 -2.62
C LEU A 44 -3.35 0.27 -3.82
N PHE A 45 -3.57 1.41 -4.46
CA PHE A 45 -4.38 1.55 -5.67
C PHE A 45 -3.46 1.87 -6.83
N ASP A 46 -3.34 0.93 -7.77
CA ASP A 46 -2.59 1.05 -9.00
C ASP A 46 -3.31 2.01 -9.95
N ARG A 47 -2.61 3.09 -10.32
CA ARG A 47 -3.06 4.16 -11.23
C ARG A 47 -2.33 4.07 -12.59
N SER A 48 -1.79 2.89 -12.91
CA SER A 48 -0.94 2.58 -14.06
C SER A 48 0.46 3.20 -13.98
N ASP A 49 0.56 4.53 -13.88
CA ASP A 49 1.84 5.25 -13.89
C ASP A 49 2.45 5.37 -12.48
N PHE A 50 1.62 5.20 -11.45
CA PHE A 50 1.97 5.37 -10.05
C PHE A 50 1.00 4.61 -9.15
N PHE A 51 1.30 4.55 -7.85
CA PHE A 51 0.41 4.00 -6.84
C PHE A 51 -0.17 5.10 -5.97
N SER A 52 -1.34 4.85 -5.40
CA SER A 52 -1.97 5.73 -4.41
C SER A 52 -2.41 4.95 -3.18
N ALA A 53 -2.33 5.57 -2.01
CA ALA A 53 -2.88 5.07 -0.76
C ALA A 53 -3.82 6.13 -0.17
N HIS A 54 -4.83 5.69 0.57
CA HIS A 54 -5.92 6.55 1.04
C HIS A 54 -6.30 6.23 2.50
N GLY A 55 -6.85 7.20 3.22
CA GLY A 55 -7.23 7.05 4.63
C GLY A 55 -6.02 6.78 5.52
N ASP A 56 -6.15 5.80 6.43
CA ASP A 56 -5.08 5.44 7.37
C ASP A 56 -3.83 4.93 6.66
N ASP A 57 -3.98 4.25 5.53
CA ASP A 57 -2.85 3.81 4.70
C ASP A 57 -2.08 5.00 4.12
N ALA A 58 -2.76 6.11 3.80
CA ALA A 58 -2.08 7.32 3.35
C ALA A 58 -1.24 7.94 4.47
N MET A 59 -1.78 7.97 5.69
CA MET A 59 -1.08 8.47 6.88
C MET A 59 0.14 7.60 7.21
N LEU A 60 -0.02 6.28 7.11
CA LEU A 60 1.04 5.31 7.30
C LEU A 60 2.16 5.50 6.28
N VAL A 61 1.83 5.60 4.99
CA VAL A 61 2.81 5.88 3.93
C VAL A 61 3.50 7.24 4.14
N ALA A 62 2.76 8.28 4.55
CA ALA A 62 3.31 9.60 4.86
C ALA A 62 4.40 9.51 5.95
N ASN A 63 4.12 8.77 7.01
CA ASN A 63 5.04 8.54 8.13
C ASN A 63 6.24 7.68 7.75
N LEU A 64 6.02 6.62 6.96
CA LEU A 64 7.03 5.59 6.74
C LEU A 64 7.92 5.90 5.55
N VAL A 65 7.35 6.40 4.45
CA VAL A 65 8.09 6.69 3.21
C VAL A 65 8.57 8.13 3.18
N PHE A 66 7.66 9.10 3.43
CA PHE A 66 7.97 10.51 3.24
C PHE A 66 8.48 11.22 4.50
N LYS A 67 8.32 10.60 5.68
CA LYS A 67 8.68 11.18 7.00
C LYS A 67 7.99 12.53 7.28
N THR A 68 6.88 12.83 6.58
CA THR A 68 6.12 14.06 6.74
C THR A 68 4.67 13.88 6.29
N HIS A 69 3.75 14.57 6.96
CA HIS A 69 2.34 14.66 6.56
C HIS A 69 2.07 15.76 5.53
N SER A 70 3.03 16.65 5.28
CA SER A 70 2.87 17.73 4.28
C SER A 70 2.66 17.22 2.85
N ALA A 71 3.02 15.97 2.57
CA ALA A 71 2.81 15.32 1.28
C ALA A 71 1.37 14.81 1.06
N LEU A 72 0.50 14.90 2.05
CA LEU A 72 -0.89 14.45 1.95
C LEU A 72 -1.74 15.44 1.15
N LYS A 73 -2.54 14.90 0.25
CA LYS A 73 -3.65 15.58 -0.41
C LYS A 73 -4.96 15.10 0.19
N TYR A 74 -6.02 15.89 0.08
CA TYR A 74 -7.33 15.54 0.62
C TYR A 74 -8.35 15.56 -0.50
N LEU A 75 -8.94 14.41 -0.78
CA LEU A 75 -9.95 14.23 -1.82
C LEU A 75 -11.36 14.45 -1.26
N GLY A 76 -12.24 15.01 -2.08
CA GLY A 76 -13.62 15.36 -1.78
C GLY A 76 -13.77 16.80 -1.30
N SER A 77 -15.02 17.25 -1.22
CA SER A 77 -15.44 18.62 -0.85
C SER A 77 -15.19 19.02 0.60
N GLY A 78 -14.40 18.25 1.35
CA GLY A 78 -14.17 18.40 2.78
C GLY A 78 -12.81 18.98 3.19
N GLY A 79 -11.89 19.19 2.24
CA GLY A 79 -10.54 19.69 2.54
C GLY A 79 -9.81 18.85 3.60
N LYS A 80 -8.95 19.48 4.41
CA LYS A 80 -8.16 18.79 5.44
C LYS A 80 -9.01 18.12 6.53
N ASP A 81 -10.17 18.70 6.88
CA ASP A 81 -10.96 18.28 8.04
C ASP A 81 -11.94 17.14 7.73
N LYS A 82 -12.45 17.08 6.50
CA LYS A 82 -13.48 16.10 6.09
C LYS A 82 -13.16 15.35 4.79
N GLY A 83 -12.09 15.74 4.11
CA GLY A 83 -11.62 15.07 2.89
C GLY A 83 -10.90 13.76 3.20
N LEU A 84 -10.84 12.88 2.22
CA LEU A 84 -10.14 11.61 2.28
C LEU A 84 -8.63 11.84 2.13
N PRO A 85 -7.81 11.60 3.18
CA PRO A 85 -6.36 11.71 3.09
C PRO A 85 -5.84 10.78 2.00
N SER A 86 -4.97 11.30 1.14
CA SER A 86 -4.54 10.63 -0.07
C SER A 86 -3.08 10.94 -0.37
N ILE A 87 -2.34 9.92 -0.79
CA ILE A 87 -0.92 10.04 -1.06
C ILE A 87 -0.57 9.20 -2.29
N THR A 88 0.28 9.73 -3.18
CA THR A 88 0.83 9.00 -4.32
C THR A 88 2.27 8.59 -4.09
N LEU A 89 2.66 7.49 -4.72
CA LEU A 89 3.97 6.88 -4.71
C LEU A 89 4.38 6.60 -6.15
N SER A 90 5.59 6.97 -6.54
CA SER A 90 6.16 6.45 -7.79
C SER A 90 6.24 4.92 -7.73
N VAL A 91 6.29 4.27 -8.89
CA VAL A 91 6.43 2.80 -8.96
C VAL A 91 7.64 2.31 -8.18
N ALA A 92 8.76 3.02 -8.25
CA ALA A 92 9.97 2.70 -7.49
C ALA A 92 9.77 2.82 -5.97
N ALA A 93 9.16 3.91 -5.50
CA ALA A 93 8.87 4.11 -4.09
C ALA A 93 7.90 3.05 -3.55
N ALA A 94 6.86 2.71 -4.33
CA ALA A 94 5.91 1.66 -3.99
C ALA A 94 6.60 0.29 -3.87
N LYS A 95 7.43 -0.11 -4.84
CA LYS A 95 8.19 -1.37 -4.79
C LYS A 95 9.09 -1.47 -3.57
N ASN A 96 9.82 -0.40 -3.26
CA ASN A 96 10.68 -0.36 -2.08
C ASN A 96 9.88 -0.46 -0.78
N PHE A 97 8.78 0.28 -0.70
CA PHE A 97 7.92 0.26 0.47
C PHE A 97 7.23 -1.10 0.68
N LEU A 98 6.80 -1.75 -0.39
CA LEU A 98 6.19 -3.08 -0.33
C LEU A 98 7.15 -4.14 0.20
N ARG A 99 8.43 -4.07 -0.19
CA ARG A 99 9.46 -4.94 0.36
C ARG A 99 9.58 -4.75 1.87
N GLU A 100 9.71 -3.51 2.32
CA GLU A 100 9.80 -3.18 3.76
C GLU A 100 8.54 -3.62 4.53
N ALA A 101 7.36 -3.38 3.95
CA ALA A 101 6.08 -3.75 4.53
C ALA A 101 5.98 -5.27 4.77
N LEU A 102 6.36 -6.07 3.76
CA LEU A 102 6.24 -7.54 3.81
C LEU A 102 7.35 -8.19 4.65
N THR A 103 8.59 -7.68 4.62
CA THR A 103 9.73 -8.32 5.29
C THR A 103 9.97 -7.77 6.70
N SER A 104 10.10 -6.46 6.85
CA SER A 104 10.52 -5.84 8.11
C SER A 104 9.34 -5.54 9.02
N ARG A 105 8.20 -5.15 8.45
CA ARG A 105 7.01 -4.73 9.22
C ARG A 105 5.98 -5.82 9.39
N GLN A 106 6.17 -6.96 8.73
CA GLN A 106 5.28 -8.13 8.80
C GLN A 106 3.82 -7.76 8.48
N MET A 107 3.61 -6.84 7.52
CA MET A 107 2.29 -6.38 7.08
C MET A 107 1.73 -7.23 5.95
N ARG A 108 0.41 -7.25 5.81
CA ARG A 108 -0.28 -7.74 4.61
C ARG A 108 -0.42 -6.61 3.60
N VAL A 109 -0.52 -6.96 2.32
CA VAL A 109 -0.65 -6.00 1.23
C VAL A 109 -1.79 -6.44 0.31
N GLU A 110 -2.61 -5.48 -0.10
CA GLU A 110 -3.57 -5.61 -1.18
C GLU A 110 -3.29 -4.56 -2.25
N ILE A 111 -3.19 -4.97 -3.51
CA ILE A 111 -3.12 -4.07 -4.67
C ILE A 111 -4.46 -4.12 -5.40
N TRP A 112 -5.08 -2.97 -5.50
CA TRP A 112 -6.32 -2.73 -6.20
C TRP A 112 -6.02 -2.05 -7.53
N SER A 113 -6.65 -2.48 -8.61
CA SER A 113 -6.51 -1.85 -9.93
C SER A 113 -7.88 -1.52 -10.51
N ASN A 114 -7.90 -0.55 -11.40
CA ASN A 114 -9.12 -0.10 -12.05
C ASN A 114 -9.24 -0.72 -13.44
N ALA A 115 -10.14 -1.70 -13.57
CA ALA A 115 -10.35 -2.43 -14.83
C ALA A 115 -10.97 -1.57 -15.94
N GLY A 116 -11.59 -0.43 -15.60
CA GLY A 116 -12.34 0.41 -16.55
C GLY A 116 -11.60 1.69 -17.00
N GLY A 117 -10.33 1.87 -16.65
CA GLY A 117 -9.53 3.05 -17.00
C GLY A 117 -9.87 4.31 -16.18
N LYS A 118 -9.23 5.44 -16.51
CA LYS A 118 -9.24 6.67 -15.68
C LYS A 118 -10.62 7.26 -15.35
N ARG A 119 -11.65 6.97 -16.17
CA ARG A 119 -13.01 7.55 -16.03
C ARG A 119 -14.05 6.62 -15.45
N ASN A 120 -13.75 5.33 -15.31
CA ASN A 120 -14.70 4.35 -14.85
C ASN A 120 -14.24 3.85 -13.50
N ASN A 121 -15.07 3.92 -12.45
CA ASN A 121 -14.62 3.68 -11.08
C ASN A 121 -14.80 2.21 -10.66
N GLN A 122 -14.26 1.28 -11.47
CA GLN A 122 -14.41 -0.16 -11.27
C GLN A 122 -13.12 -0.76 -10.72
N TRP A 123 -13.01 -0.77 -9.40
CA TRP A 123 -11.84 -1.27 -8.69
C TRP A 123 -12.01 -2.71 -8.25
N SER A 124 -10.98 -3.52 -8.49
CA SER A 124 -10.90 -4.88 -7.98
C SER A 124 -9.50 -5.15 -7.43
N MET A 125 -9.43 -6.06 -6.46
CA MET A 125 -8.16 -6.54 -5.94
C MET A 125 -7.51 -7.43 -7.00
N VAL A 126 -6.32 -7.04 -7.46
CA VAL A 126 -5.58 -7.77 -8.51
C VAL A 126 -4.41 -8.58 -7.95
N LYS A 127 -3.82 -8.15 -6.83
CA LYS A 127 -2.74 -8.85 -6.15
C LYS A 127 -2.87 -8.73 -4.65
N HIS A 128 -2.46 -9.77 -3.92
CA HIS A 128 -2.32 -9.73 -2.48
C HIS A 128 -1.06 -10.48 -2.03
N ALA A 129 -0.47 -10.03 -0.92
CA ALA A 129 0.64 -10.73 -0.29
C ALA A 129 0.56 -10.61 1.23
N SER A 130 1.26 -11.52 1.88
CA SER A 130 1.49 -11.51 3.32
C SER A 130 2.94 -11.91 3.59
N PRO A 131 3.47 -11.72 4.80
CA PRO A 131 4.86 -12.08 5.11
C PRO A 131 5.16 -13.56 4.85
N GLY A 132 4.15 -14.44 4.95
CA GLY A 132 4.26 -15.87 4.65
C GLY A 132 3.88 -16.27 3.23
N ASN A 133 3.44 -15.34 2.38
CA ASN A 133 3.09 -15.62 0.98
C ASN A 133 3.38 -14.40 0.10
N LEU A 134 4.51 -14.43 -0.60
CA LEU A 134 4.98 -13.34 -1.47
C LEU A 134 4.73 -13.59 -2.96
N THR A 135 4.26 -14.78 -3.33
CA THR A 135 4.18 -15.30 -4.70
C THR A 135 3.60 -14.29 -5.72
N GLN A 136 2.51 -13.60 -5.39
CA GLN A 136 1.85 -12.66 -6.32
C GLN A 136 2.60 -11.32 -6.50
N LEU A 137 3.52 -10.99 -5.60
CA LEU A 137 4.30 -9.76 -5.62
C LEU A 137 5.79 -9.99 -5.90
N GLU A 138 6.24 -11.24 -6.04
CA GLU A 138 7.66 -11.59 -6.20
C GLU A 138 8.34 -10.85 -7.35
N ASP A 139 7.77 -10.89 -8.55
CA ASP A 139 8.28 -10.18 -9.72
C ASP A 139 8.31 -8.66 -9.52
N MET A 140 7.46 -8.14 -8.64
CA MET A 140 7.39 -6.71 -8.39
C MET A 140 8.46 -6.23 -7.40
N ILE A 141 8.81 -7.06 -6.41
CA ILE A 141 9.71 -6.69 -5.30
C ILE A 141 11.12 -7.30 -5.40
N PHE A 142 11.35 -8.35 -6.21
CA PHE A 142 12.64 -9.04 -6.29
C PHE A 142 13.43 -8.84 -7.60
N VAL A 143 12.89 -8.15 -8.60
CA VAL A 143 13.58 -7.93 -9.90
C VAL A 143 14.90 -7.15 -9.81
N ASN A 144 15.24 -6.54 -8.67
CA ASN A 144 16.54 -5.86 -8.44
C ASN A 144 17.13 -6.14 -7.03
N ALA A 145 16.74 -7.23 -6.38
CA ALA A 145 17.26 -7.54 -5.05
C ALA A 145 18.32 -8.64 -5.17
N ASP A 146 19.59 -8.26 -5.01
CA ASP A 146 20.64 -9.20 -4.67
C ASP A 146 20.16 -10.13 -3.55
N ILE A 147 20.34 -11.42 -3.82
CA ILE A 147 20.17 -12.60 -2.99
C ILE A 147 20.17 -12.28 -1.49
N VAL A 148 19.00 -12.23 -0.86
CA VAL A 148 18.90 -12.43 0.59
C VAL A 148 17.70 -13.32 0.90
N SER A 149 18.02 -14.60 1.15
CA SER A 149 17.27 -15.64 1.87
C SER A 149 15.81 -15.88 1.45
N ALA A 150 15.55 -17.07 0.91
CA ALA A 150 14.20 -17.57 0.70
C ALA A 150 13.43 -17.65 2.04
N PRO A 151 12.20 -17.09 2.14
CA PRO A 151 11.42 -17.15 3.36
C PRO A 151 10.99 -18.60 3.67
N ILE A 152 11.37 -19.10 4.84
CA ILE A 152 10.89 -20.40 5.34
C ILE A 152 9.51 -20.19 5.95
N VAL A 153 8.47 -20.76 5.33
CA VAL A 153 7.10 -20.74 5.86
C VAL A 153 6.90 -21.96 6.76
N MET A 154 6.56 -21.74 8.04
CA MET A 154 6.22 -22.82 8.98
C MET A 154 4.82 -22.58 9.56
N ALA A 155 3.94 -23.59 9.44
CA ALA A 155 2.65 -23.61 10.11
C ALA A 155 2.71 -24.55 11.32
N LEU A 156 2.45 -24.03 12.52
CA LEU A 156 2.37 -24.82 13.74
C LEU A 156 0.91 -25.09 14.10
N LYS A 157 0.51 -26.36 14.09
CA LYS A 157 -0.78 -26.83 14.65
C LYS A 157 -0.51 -27.50 15.99
N MET A 158 -0.80 -26.80 17.08
CA MET A 158 -0.70 -27.37 18.43
C MET A 158 -1.97 -28.19 18.70
N THR A 159 -1.81 -29.50 18.92
CA THR A 159 -2.89 -30.37 19.39
C THR A 159 -2.56 -30.82 20.81
N THR A 160 -3.23 -30.26 21.81
CA THR A 160 -3.16 -30.73 23.20
C THR A 160 -3.88 -32.07 23.28
N ARG A 161 -3.12 -33.15 23.50
CA ARG A 161 -3.68 -34.46 23.81
C ARG A 161 -3.67 -34.62 25.33
N ASP A 162 -4.82 -34.47 25.97
CA ASP A 162 -5.00 -34.87 27.36
C ASP A 162 -5.02 -36.40 27.44
N GLY A 163 -3.83 -36.96 27.62
CA GLY A 163 -3.63 -38.36 27.92
C GLY A 163 -3.47 -38.56 29.43
N ILE A 164 -4.57 -38.62 30.17
CA ILE A 164 -4.56 -39.27 31.49
C ILE A 164 -5.79 -40.18 31.59
N LYS A 165 -5.59 -41.45 31.18
CA LYS A 165 -6.45 -42.56 31.63
C LYS A 165 -6.17 -42.79 33.10
N THR A 166 -7.16 -42.57 33.97
CA THR A 166 -7.20 -43.22 35.28
C THR A 166 -8.38 -44.19 35.29
N SER A 167 -8.06 -45.46 35.02
CA SER A 167 -8.88 -46.58 35.44
C SER A 167 -8.68 -46.77 36.94
N ARG A 168 -9.75 -46.74 37.73
CA ARG A 168 -9.83 -47.44 39.02
C ARG A 168 -11.23 -48.01 39.21
N SER A 169 -11.26 -49.35 39.15
CA SER A 169 -11.99 -50.33 39.98
C SER A 169 -13.31 -49.90 40.62
#